data_AF-A0A936EFK7-F1
#
_entry.id   AF-A0A936EFK7-F1
#
_cell.length_a   1.000
_cell.length_b   1.000
_cell.length_c   1.000
_cell.angle_alpha   90.00
_cell.angle_beta   90.00
_cell.angle_gamma   90.00
#
_symmetry.space_group_name_H-M   'P 1'
#
loop_
_entity.id
_entity.type
_entity.pdbx_description
1 polymer ?
#
loop_
_entity_poly.entity_id
_entity_poly.type
_entity_poly.pdbx_seq_one_letter_code
_entity_poly.pdbx_strand_id
1 'polypeptide(L)'
;MSHSPRSSLSFTRLTAAYIALVALDRFTKIIAQSGSFWSNDCWLIDQYRSAKRRLPAEFYLDVGVRETQENVTHKEDVIQIISQIDGVRRFRDVLSEVGHDPVYVEFDGDHAFEAWAKTLPSALRWAFSERQPNQPPLPTPGECPPSNHSQLPGAADL
;
A
#
# COMPACT_ATOMS: atom_id res chain seq x y z
N MET A 1 10.36 26.02 -19.01
CA MET A 1 10.37 24.55 -19.15
C MET A 1 10.38 23.93 -17.75
N SER A 2 9.22 23.52 -17.25
CA SER A 2 9.08 22.92 -15.92
C SER A 2 9.42 21.44 -16.01
N HIS A 3 10.58 21.04 -15.48
CA HIS A 3 10.97 19.65 -15.39
C HIS A 3 10.12 19.01 -14.30
N SER A 4 9.16 18.15 -14.66
CA SER A 4 8.37 17.40 -13.70
C SER A 4 9.15 16.15 -13.25
N PRO A 5 9.61 16.06 -11.98
CA PRO A 5 10.26 14.87 -11.40
C PRO A 5 9.27 13.73 -11.09
N ARG A 6 8.12 13.69 -11.77
CA ARG A 6 6.93 12.90 -11.38
C ARG A 6 7.07 11.41 -11.65
N SER A 7 7.77 11.01 -12.72
CA SER A 7 7.92 9.59 -13.09
C SER A 7 8.89 8.83 -12.18
N SER A 8 10.05 9.40 -11.86
CA SER A 8 11.10 8.70 -11.12
C SER A 8 10.68 8.28 -9.71
N LEU A 9 9.94 9.12 -8.96
CA LEU A 9 9.46 8.75 -7.62
C LEU A 9 8.37 7.66 -7.68
N SER A 10 7.57 7.61 -8.75
CA SER A 10 6.55 6.57 -8.93
C SER A 10 7.15 5.23 -9.37
N PHE A 11 8.20 5.25 -10.21
CA PHE A 11 8.96 4.05 -10.57
C PHE A 11 9.76 3.48 -9.39
N THR A 12 10.32 4.29 -8.51
CA THR A 12 10.98 3.77 -7.28
C THR A 12 10.00 2.98 -6.41
N ARG A 13 8.71 3.35 -6.42
CA ARG A 13 7.65 2.69 -5.66
C ARG A 13 7.20 1.38 -6.31
N LEU A 14 7.22 1.30 -7.65
CA LEU A 14 7.15 0.04 -8.39
C LEU A 14 8.36 -0.88 -8.09
N THR A 15 9.56 -0.30 -8.08
CA THR A 15 10.81 -1.01 -7.80
C THR A 15 10.81 -1.64 -6.40
N ALA A 16 10.25 -0.96 -5.39
CA ALA A 16 10.12 -1.54 -4.06
C ALA A 16 9.28 -2.84 -4.06
N ALA A 17 8.15 -2.84 -4.78
CA ALA A 17 7.30 -4.02 -4.92
C ALA A 17 7.94 -5.13 -5.77
N TYR A 18 8.74 -4.76 -6.78
CA TYR A 18 9.52 -5.73 -7.57
C TYR A 18 10.67 -6.35 -6.76
N ILE A 19 11.40 -5.56 -5.98
CA ILE A 19 12.47 -6.06 -5.10
C ILE A 19 11.92 -7.07 -4.11
N ALA A 20 10.73 -6.84 -3.56
CA ALA A 20 10.06 -7.81 -2.69
C ALA A 20 9.81 -9.15 -3.38
N LEU A 21 9.49 -9.14 -4.68
CA LEU A 21 9.26 -10.35 -5.47
C LEU A 21 10.55 -11.14 -5.72
N VAL A 22 11.68 -10.46 -5.95
CA VAL A 22 12.95 -11.09 -6.33
C VAL A 22 13.95 -11.33 -5.19
N ALA A 23 13.83 -10.60 -4.07
CA ALA A 23 14.71 -10.66 -2.90
C ALA A 23 13.91 -10.90 -1.60
N LEU A 24 13.21 -12.04 -1.60
CA LEU A 24 12.17 -12.43 -0.62
C LEU A 24 12.66 -12.51 0.83
N ASP A 25 13.96 -12.65 1.08
CA ASP A 25 14.57 -12.84 2.38
C ASP A 25 15.07 -11.55 3.04
N ARG A 26 15.02 -10.41 2.34
CA ARG A 26 15.64 -9.15 2.80
C ARG A 26 14.66 -8.04 3.18
N PHE A 27 13.46 -8.03 2.60
CA PHE A 27 12.47 -6.98 2.81
C PHE A 27 11.12 -7.56 3.20
N THR A 28 10.72 -7.35 4.45
CA THR A 28 9.48 -7.90 5.02
C THR A 28 8.34 -6.89 5.11
N LYS A 29 8.62 -5.60 4.94
CA LYS A 29 7.65 -4.49 4.93
C LYS A 29 7.85 -3.65 3.67
N ILE A 30 6.80 -3.53 2.86
CA ILE A 30 6.83 -2.79 1.60
C ILE A 30 5.85 -1.61 1.68
N ILE A 31 6.36 -0.40 1.48
CA ILE A 31 5.54 0.81 1.32
C ILE A 31 5.58 1.19 -0.16
N ALA A 32 4.41 1.23 -0.80
CA ALA A 32 4.26 1.73 -2.17
C ALA A 32 3.20 2.83 -2.21
N GLN A 33 3.65 4.07 -2.08
CA GLN A 33 2.78 5.24 -2.22
C GLN A 33 2.48 5.48 -3.71
N SER A 34 1.25 5.75 -4.14
CA SER A 34 0.86 6.01 -5.53
C SER A 34 1.66 5.20 -6.59
N GLY A 35 1.88 3.89 -6.36
CA GLY A 35 2.86 3.12 -7.13
C GLY A 35 2.41 2.89 -8.57
N SER A 36 3.31 3.03 -9.56
CA SER A 36 3.04 2.90 -11.01
C SER A 36 2.71 1.47 -11.47
N PHE A 37 1.76 0.79 -10.83
CA PHE A 37 1.36 -0.58 -11.17
C PHE A 37 0.65 -0.71 -12.53
N TRP A 38 0.29 0.41 -13.15
CA TRP A 38 -0.16 0.49 -14.54
C TRP A 38 0.97 0.31 -15.55
N SER A 39 2.23 0.47 -15.15
CA SER A 39 3.38 0.43 -16.05
C SER A 39 3.60 -0.94 -16.69
N ASN A 40 4.23 -0.93 -17.88
CA ASN A 40 4.52 -2.12 -18.67
C ASN A 40 3.30 -3.05 -18.80
N ASP A 41 2.15 -2.47 -19.19
CA ASP A 41 0.87 -3.18 -19.33
C ASP A 41 0.47 -3.98 -18.09
N CYS A 42 0.64 -3.40 -16.90
CA CYS A 42 0.33 -4.05 -15.61
C CYS A 42 1.20 -5.30 -15.30
N TRP A 43 2.36 -5.45 -15.94
CA TRP A 43 3.20 -6.65 -15.84
C TRP A 43 3.47 -7.11 -14.40
N LEU A 44 3.73 -6.19 -13.45
CA LEU A 44 4.01 -6.58 -12.06
C LEU A 44 2.79 -7.22 -11.38
N ILE A 45 1.58 -6.76 -11.70
CA ILE A 45 0.33 -7.37 -11.23
C ILE A 45 0.26 -8.82 -11.73
N ASP A 46 0.58 -9.05 -13.01
CA ASP A 46 0.59 -10.41 -13.58
C ASP A 46 1.67 -11.31 -12.97
N GLN A 47 2.83 -10.75 -12.58
CA GLN A 47 3.86 -11.52 -11.87
C GLN A 47 3.37 -12.02 -10.51
N TYR A 48 2.73 -11.16 -9.72
CA TYR A 48 2.17 -11.56 -8.43
C TYR A 48 1.04 -12.58 -8.60
N ARG A 49 0.14 -12.37 -9.56
CA ARG A 49 -0.92 -13.32 -9.90
C ARG A 49 -0.36 -14.69 -10.30
N SER A 50 0.73 -14.70 -11.08
CA SER A 50 1.38 -15.92 -11.56
C SER A 50 2.16 -16.66 -10.46
N ALA A 51 2.69 -15.95 -9.47
CA ALA A 51 3.41 -16.56 -8.34
C ALA A 51 2.51 -17.48 -7.50
N LYS A 52 1.18 -17.24 -7.50
CA LYS A 52 0.15 -18.05 -6.81
C LYS A 52 0.48 -18.41 -5.36
N ARG A 53 1.25 -17.57 -4.68
CA ARG A 53 1.64 -17.78 -3.28
C ARG A 53 1.83 -16.46 -2.58
N ARG A 54 1.56 -16.47 -1.28
CA ARG A 54 1.90 -15.39 -0.37
C ARG A 54 3.41 -15.32 -0.19
N LEU A 55 3.99 -14.14 -0.39
CA LEU A 55 5.39 -13.86 -0.10
C LEU A 55 5.56 -13.57 1.41
N PRO A 56 6.76 -13.77 2.00
CA PRO A 56 7.05 -13.41 3.40
C PRO A 56 7.20 -11.88 3.60
N ALA A 57 6.34 -11.09 2.94
CA ALA A 57 6.31 -9.64 2.98
C ALA A 57 4.88 -9.13 3.26
N GLU A 58 4.80 -7.98 3.92
CA GLU A 58 3.57 -7.23 4.16
C GLU A 58 3.60 -5.95 3.32
N PHE A 59 2.42 -5.48 2.92
CA PHE A 59 2.28 -4.38 1.99
C PHE A 59 1.45 -3.25 2.59
N TYR A 60 1.93 -2.02 2.40
CA TYR A 60 1.19 -0.79 2.61
C TYR A 60 1.14 -0.05 1.28
N LEU A 61 -0.08 0.17 0.79
CA LEU A 61 -0.38 0.84 -0.44
C LEU A 61 -1.16 2.11 -0.12
N ASP A 62 -0.77 3.24 -0.68
CA ASP A 62 -1.61 4.43 -0.68
C ASP A 62 -1.77 5.01 -2.09
N VAL A 63 -2.82 5.79 -2.31
CA VAL A 63 -3.03 6.53 -3.56
C VAL A 63 -3.97 7.72 -3.36
N GLY A 64 -3.70 8.83 -4.06
CA GLY A 64 -4.54 10.00 -4.03
C GLY A 64 -5.82 9.82 -4.85
N VAL A 65 -6.96 10.27 -4.33
CA VAL A 65 -8.26 10.18 -5.02
C VAL A 65 -8.35 11.01 -6.31
N ARG A 66 -7.46 11.99 -6.51
CA ARG A 66 -7.37 12.79 -7.76
C ARG A 66 -6.42 12.21 -8.80
N GLU A 67 -5.84 11.04 -8.56
CA GLU A 67 -4.90 10.39 -9.48
C GLU A 67 -5.62 9.60 -10.59
N THR A 68 -6.58 10.26 -11.25
CA THR A 68 -7.58 9.68 -12.17
C THR A 68 -7.24 9.84 -13.64
N GLN A 69 -6.05 10.35 -13.97
CA GLN A 69 -5.64 10.57 -15.35
C GLN A 69 -5.41 9.25 -16.08
N GLU A 70 -5.88 9.16 -17.31
CA GLU A 70 -5.75 7.99 -18.20
C GLU A 70 -5.16 8.42 -19.55
N ASN A 71 -4.62 7.46 -20.29
CA ASN A 71 -4.00 7.66 -21.61
C ASN A 71 -2.92 8.75 -21.59
N VAL A 72 -2.13 8.81 -20.52
CA VAL A 72 -1.04 9.78 -20.36
C VAL A 72 0.24 9.19 -20.94
N THR A 73 0.82 9.88 -21.93
CA THR A 73 2.16 9.58 -22.42
C THR A 73 3.20 10.22 -21.49
N HIS A 74 4.01 9.37 -20.87
CA HIS A 74 5.16 9.78 -20.07
C HIS A 74 6.42 9.86 -20.95
N LYS A 75 7.56 10.23 -20.34
CA LYS A 75 8.85 10.15 -21.04
C LYS A 75 9.13 8.71 -21.49
N GLU A 76 9.95 8.56 -22.54
CA GLU A 76 10.36 7.26 -23.08
C GLU A 76 9.20 6.45 -23.70
N ASP A 77 8.17 7.15 -24.22
CA ASP A 77 6.99 6.57 -24.89
C ASP A 77 6.20 5.56 -24.04
N VAL A 78 6.34 5.66 -22.72
CA VAL A 78 5.58 4.85 -21.77
C VAL A 78 4.16 5.42 -21.66
N ILE A 79 3.16 4.62 -21.98
CA ILE A 79 1.75 5.02 -21.94
C ILE A 79 1.08 4.47 -20.69
N GLN A 80 0.46 5.36 -19.91
CA GLN A 80 -0.42 5.01 -18.82
C GLN A 80 -1.84 4.84 -19.36
N ILE A 81 -2.23 3.60 -19.64
CA ILE A 81 -3.56 3.29 -20.22
C ILE A 81 -4.66 3.41 -19.17
N ILE A 82 -4.40 2.99 -17.93
CA ILE A 82 -5.36 3.06 -16.82
C ILE A 82 -4.95 4.13 -15.81
N SER A 83 -5.89 4.57 -14.99
CA SER A 83 -5.59 5.55 -13.96
C SER A 83 -4.62 5.01 -12.92
N GLN A 84 -3.91 5.92 -12.27
CA GLN A 84 -2.94 5.56 -11.26
C GLN A 84 -3.63 4.95 -10.03
N ILE A 85 -4.81 5.45 -9.65
CA ILE A 85 -5.66 4.84 -8.63
C ILE A 85 -6.14 3.44 -9.02
N ASP A 86 -6.54 3.23 -10.27
CA ASP A 86 -6.96 1.89 -10.72
C ASP A 86 -5.80 0.90 -10.75
N GLY A 87 -4.60 1.35 -11.12
CA GLY A 87 -3.39 0.53 -11.02
C GLY A 87 -3.15 0.04 -9.58
N VAL A 88 -3.24 0.94 -8.60
CA VAL A 88 -3.05 0.58 -7.18
C VAL A 88 -4.17 -0.33 -6.67
N ARG A 89 -5.44 -0.07 -7.03
CA ARG A 89 -6.58 -0.94 -6.69
C ARG A 89 -6.40 -2.35 -7.24
N ARG A 90 -6.03 -2.48 -8.52
CA ARG A 90 -5.78 -3.80 -9.14
C ARG A 90 -4.63 -4.55 -8.47
N PHE A 91 -3.58 -3.84 -8.06
CA PHE A 91 -2.47 -4.47 -7.35
C PHE A 91 -2.88 -4.94 -5.94
N ARG A 92 -3.65 -4.13 -5.20
CA ARG A 92 -4.28 -4.54 -3.93
C ARG A 92 -5.10 -5.81 -4.13
N ASP A 93 -5.95 -5.84 -5.14
CA ASP A 93 -6.84 -6.98 -5.38
C ASP A 93 -6.06 -8.27 -5.65
N VAL A 94 -5.01 -8.20 -6.49
CA VAL A 94 -4.14 -9.37 -6.73
C VAL A 94 -3.36 -9.79 -5.49
N LEU A 95 -2.88 -8.85 -4.68
CA LEU A 95 -2.25 -9.18 -3.40
C LEU A 95 -3.20 -9.95 -2.49
N SER A 96 -4.46 -9.50 -2.38
CA SER A 96 -5.50 -10.20 -1.62
C SER A 96 -5.83 -11.59 -2.21
N GLU A 97 -5.95 -11.70 -3.54
CA GLU A 97 -6.17 -12.97 -4.23
C GLU A 97 -5.09 -14.01 -3.92
N VAL A 98 -3.82 -13.59 -3.82
CA VAL A 98 -2.69 -14.49 -3.53
C VAL A 98 -2.38 -14.64 -2.03
N GLY A 99 -3.27 -14.14 -1.16
CA GLY A 99 -3.27 -14.39 0.28
C GLY A 99 -2.52 -13.37 1.14
N HIS A 100 -2.22 -12.18 0.63
CA HIS A 100 -1.79 -11.05 1.46
C HIS A 100 -2.98 -10.28 2.03
N ASP A 101 -2.72 -9.52 3.10
CA ASP A 101 -3.66 -8.55 3.67
C ASP A 101 -2.99 -7.16 3.62
N PRO A 102 -3.02 -6.47 2.47
CA PRO A 102 -2.35 -5.18 2.32
C PRO A 102 -3.11 -4.08 3.08
N VAL A 103 -2.40 -3.23 3.80
CA VAL A 103 -2.98 -1.96 4.26
C VAL A 103 -3.16 -1.07 3.03
N TYR A 104 -4.40 -0.63 2.77
CA TYR A 104 -4.75 0.19 1.62
C TYR A 104 -5.39 1.50 2.05
N VAL A 105 -4.84 2.63 1.57
CA VAL A 105 -5.32 3.97 1.94
C VAL A 105 -5.54 4.82 0.69
N GLU A 106 -6.78 5.24 0.46
CA GLU A 106 -7.08 6.34 -0.46
C GLU A 106 -7.05 7.65 0.34
N PHE A 107 -6.29 8.64 -0.13
CA PHE A 107 -6.17 9.93 0.56
C PHE A 107 -6.64 11.10 -0.30
N ASP A 108 -7.07 12.18 0.36
CA ASP A 108 -7.44 13.43 -0.31
C ASP A 108 -6.20 14.13 -0.88
N GLY A 109 -5.79 13.71 -2.07
CA GLY A 109 -4.53 14.10 -2.68
C GLY A 109 -4.46 13.80 -4.17
N ASP A 110 -3.44 14.37 -4.79
CA ASP A 110 -3.03 14.16 -6.19
C ASP A 110 -1.66 13.45 -6.23
N HIS A 111 -1.13 13.27 -7.45
CA HIS A 111 0.16 12.64 -7.68
C HIS A 111 1.34 13.61 -7.45
N ALA A 112 1.42 14.18 -6.24
CA ALA A 112 2.38 15.22 -5.89
C ALA A 112 3.20 14.89 -4.63
N PHE A 113 4.42 15.45 -4.57
CA PHE A 113 5.35 15.25 -3.47
C PHE A 113 4.77 15.72 -2.13
N GLU A 114 4.10 16.87 -2.12
CA GLU A 114 3.46 17.45 -0.94
C GLU A 114 2.37 16.55 -0.38
N ALA A 115 1.69 15.80 -1.25
CA ALA A 115 0.68 14.83 -0.85
C ALA A 115 1.34 13.59 -0.22
N TRP A 116 2.39 13.04 -0.86
CA TRP A 116 3.13 11.89 -0.33
C TRP A 116 3.85 12.20 0.99
N ALA A 117 4.39 13.40 1.15
CA ALA A 117 5.03 13.83 2.38
C ALA A 117 4.05 13.81 3.58
N LYS A 118 2.76 14.03 3.34
CA LYS A 118 1.71 13.96 4.38
C LYS A 118 1.34 12.53 4.75
N THR A 119 1.35 11.59 3.80
CA THR A 119 0.96 10.20 4.06
C THR A 119 2.13 9.33 4.54
N LEU A 120 3.36 9.71 4.19
CA LEU A 120 4.59 8.96 4.54
C LEU A 120 4.74 8.68 6.05
N PRO A 121 4.49 9.63 6.99
CA PRO A 121 4.59 9.34 8.42
C PRO A 121 3.68 8.20 8.89
N SER A 122 2.48 8.05 8.32
CA SER A 122 1.57 6.95 8.65
C SER A 122 2.07 5.62 8.09
N ALA A 123 2.56 5.62 6.86
CA ALA A 123 3.17 4.43 6.26
C ALA A 123 4.41 3.95 7.04
N LEU A 124 5.26 4.89 7.49
CA LEU A 124 6.43 4.57 8.31
C LEU A 124 6.03 4.02 9.69
N ARG A 125 5.03 4.62 10.35
CA ARG A 125 4.49 4.08 11.61
C ARG A 125 3.99 2.65 11.44
N TRP A 126 3.31 2.34 10.34
CA TRP A 126 2.90 0.96 10.03
C TRP A 126 4.12 0.04 9.84
N ALA A 127 5.14 0.48 9.10
CA ALA A 127 6.31 -0.35 8.83
C ALA A 127 7.12 -0.68 10.09
N PHE A 128 7.18 0.25 11.05
CA PHE A 128 7.85 0.07 12.34
C PHE A 128 6.94 -0.46 13.45
N SER A 129 5.65 -0.69 13.16
CA SER A 129 4.75 -1.33 14.12
C SER A 129 5.05 -2.81 14.22
N GLU A 130 5.13 -3.31 15.46
CA GLU A 130 5.23 -4.74 15.73
C GLU A 130 4.03 -5.48 15.14
N ARG A 131 4.30 -6.63 14.52
CA ARG A 131 3.25 -7.44 13.91
C ARG A 131 2.33 -7.95 15.03
N GLN A 132 1.08 -7.53 15.07
CA GLN A 132 0.04 -8.21 15.86
C GLN A 132 -0.50 -9.36 14.99
N PRO A 133 -0.19 -10.64 15.27
CA PRO A 133 -0.53 -11.74 14.37
C PRO A 133 -2.05 -11.97 14.19
N ASN A 134 -2.89 -11.33 15.01
CA ASN A 134 -4.33 -11.57 15.10
C ASN A 134 -5.15 -10.28 15.36
N GLN A 135 -4.79 -9.11 14.81
CA GLN A 135 -5.66 -7.94 14.96
C GLN A 135 -6.86 -8.04 14.00
N PRO A 136 -8.12 -8.04 14.49
CA PRO A 136 -9.28 -7.86 13.63
C PRO A 136 -9.22 -6.48 12.94
N PRO A 137 -9.91 -6.30 11.80
CA PRO A 137 -9.87 -5.05 11.04
C PRO A 137 -10.12 -3.83 11.93
N LEU A 138 -9.41 -2.74 11.66
CA LEU A 138 -9.55 -1.49 12.39
C LEU A 138 -11.03 -1.06 12.42
N PRO A 139 -11.55 -0.63 13.59
CA PRO A 139 -12.92 -0.16 13.68
C PRO A 139 -13.14 1.02 12.73
N THR A 140 -14.30 1.04 12.09
CA THR A 140 -14.66 2.15 11.21
C THR A 140 -14.73 3.45 12.01
N PRO A 141 -14.40 4.63 11.41
CA PRO A 141 -14.50 5.90 12.13
C PRO A 141 -15.94 6.15 12.61
N GLY A 142 -16.19 5.93 13.90
CA GLY A 142 -17.52 6.08 14.50
C GLY A 142 -17.87 5.06 15.57
N GLU A 143 -17.14 3.94 15.69
CA GLU A 143 -17.41 2.92 16.70
C GLU A 143 -16.49 3.11 17.93
N CYS A 144 -17.11 3.46 19.07
CA CYS A 144 -16.43 3.41 20.36
C CYS A 144 -16.00 1.97 20.67
N PRO A 145 -14.74 1.72 21.09
CA PRO A 145 -14.33 0.39 21.49
C PRO A 145 -15.17 -0.08 22.71
N PRO A 146 -15.57 -1.36 22.78
CA PRO A 146 -16.31 -1.86 23.92
C PRO A 146 -15.48 -1.75 25.19
N SER A 147 -16.06 -1.17 26.24
CA SER A 147 -15.43 -1.02 27.55
C SER A 147 -15.28 -2.39 28.20
N ASN A 148 -14.04 -2.86 28.34
CA ASN A 148 -13.72 -4.10 29.05
C ASN A 148 -13.86 -3.86 30.57
N HIS A 149 -15.06 -4.07 31.12
CA HIS A 149 -15.26 -4.17 32.56
C HIS A 149 -15.33 -5.64 32.98
N SER A 150 -14.16 -6.21 33.31
CA SER A 150 -13.93 -7.39 34.17
C SER A 150 -12.39 -7.48 34.28
N GLN A 151 -11.72 -7.35 35.42
CA GLN A 151 -11.91 -8.09 36.68
C GLN A 151 -11.09 -7.37 37.77
N LEU A 152 -11.71 -6.98 38.89
CA LEU A 152 -11.00 -6.62 40.13
C LEU A 152 -10.76 -7.92 40.93
N PRO A 153 -9.55 -8.17 41.47
CA PRO A 153 -9.36 -9.29 42.39
C PRO A 153 -10.04 -8.99 43.73
N GLY A 154 -10.84 -9.95 44.20
CA GLY A 154 -11.53 -9.89 45.49
C GLY A 154 -10.53 -9.81 46.65
N ALA A 155 -10.79 -8.89 47.57
CA ALA A 155 -10.15 -8.85 48.88
C ALA A 155 -10.55 -10.11 49.66
N ALA A 156 -9.55 -10.80 50.21
CA ALA A 156 -9.75 -11.86 51.18
C ALA A 156 -10.09 -11.23 52.53
N ASP A 157 -11.23 -11.60 53.10
CA ASP A 157 -11.59 -11.37 54.49
C ASP A 157 -11.47 -12.70 55.27
N LEU A 158 -10.81 -12.60 56.43
CA LEU A 158 -10.75 -13.50 57.60
C LEU A 158 -9.93 -14.80 57.51
#